data_AF-A0A9D0NVZ0-F1
#
_entry.id   AF-A0A9D0NVZ0-F1
#
_cell.length_a   1.000
_cell.length_b   1.000
_cell.length_c   1.000
_cell.angle_alpha   90.00
_cell.angle_beta   90.00
_cell.angle_gamma   90.00
#
_symmetry.space_group_name_H-M   'P 1'
#
loop_
_entity.id
_entity.type
_entity.pdbx_description
1 polymer ?
#
loop_
_entity_poly.entity_id
_entity_poly.type
_entity_poly.pdbx_seq_one_letter_code
_entity_poly.pdbx_strand_id
1 'polypeptide(L)'
;PLLVGGEQERNGHDDRPNTEVRPFKLPDGHYAIPGSSLKGMLRSVVEIAGFGRMRMVDEQRPGLRDISRKGYVSASYKDKLDGGKVKTGFLYKRGDGRIEIVTCRMKRLSHRNIEDTCKVSQPVFRQGATVAEKYRDWERICQKKGWNSDAVPFNVNGEFAELVGNSQNGHIKGGHEGFVVFTGQVSDCTKSKGKYKGKYKDFIFHDENPDQAIPVETPYWRDFLHIHADGEENSNRPWNGYWRDIFRRGGKVPVFYVKLNDVLRIGLAYMPKLAGDFTTTDCIAHVSPDHLKAPGQQNGYDFSDLLFGSISGSDQDDAIKGRVSMEMAIAEGGCEITTQPDTILNGPKPSYFPNYLQQAVDASTRKLKHSQYSTFMATAADPNPRVRGFKRYPVRGLDKTGVQRLNAEQRDNRKVQVRLHTLEQGERFRGRIVFHNLKREELGLLFWTLTWGGDGDLHHVLGMGKSFGFGRVRIDLDLDRSLIIPNDPASGDTGTEIHALVATTQSAFEQYMERIMKKHGGWRRSPQMIGLMAMADPHC
;
A
#
# COMPACT_ATOMS: atom_id res chain seq x y z
N PRO A 1 -6.24 -12.51 23.60
CA PRO A 1 -4.83 -12.15 23.32
C PRO A 1 -4.64 -10.70 22.82
N LEU A 2 -3.71 -9.97 23.42
CA LEU A 2 -3.32 -8.60 23.05
C LEU A 2 -1.83 -8.54 22.67
N LEU A 3 -1.51 -7.81 21.61
CA LEU A 3 -0.12 -7.52 21.23
C LEU A 3 0.00 -6.08 20.74
N VAL A 4 0.35 -5.17 21.64
CA VAL A 4 0.82 -3.83 21.25
C VAL A 4 2.34 -3.93 21.19
N GLY A 5 2.90 -3.98 19.98
CA GLY A 5 4.32 -4.30 19.78
C GLY A 5 5.24 -3.24 20.39
N GLY A 6 6.26 -3.70 21.11
CA GLY A 6 7.39 -2.87 21.55
C GLY A 6 8.67 -3.26 20.83
N GLU A 7 9.18 -4.46 21.14
CA GLU A 7 10.37 -5.02 20.50
C GLU A 7 10.01 -5.84 19.26
N GLN A 8 10.73 -5.59 18.16
CA GLN A 8 10.69 -6.38 16.94
C GLN A 8 12.10 -6.82 16.59
N GLU A 9 12.37 -8.11 16.70
CA GLU A 9 13.63 -8.70 16.28
C GLU A 9 13.48 -9.25 14.87
N ARG A 10 14.34 -8.77 13.95
CA ARG A 10 14.44 -9.37 12.61
C ARG A 10 15.58 -10.38 12.59
N ASN A 11 15.26 -11.62 12.25
CA ASN A 11 16.22 -12.71 12.16
C ASN A 11 16.73 -12.83 10.72
N GLY A 12 18.03 -12.69 10.51
CA GLY A 12 18.66 -12.89 9.20
C GLY A 12 18.97 -14.35 8.84
N HIS A 13 18.51 -15.32 9.64
CA HIS A 13 18.84 -16.74 9.51
C HIS A 13 17.66 -17.55 8.95
N ASP A 14 17.97 -18.52 8.08
CA ASP A 14 16.96 -19.34 7.38
C ASP A 14 16.31 -20.42 8.28
N ASP A 15 16.74 -20.57 9.54
CA ASP A 15 16.32 -21.62 10.48
C ASP A 15 15.15 -21.21 11.41
N ARG A 16 14.80 -19.93 11.49
CA ARG A 16 13.73 -19.39 12.35
C ARG A 16 12.88 -18.32 11.63
N PRO A 17 11.68 -18.00 12.14
CA PRO A 17 10.85 -16.93 11.57
C PRO A 17 11.63 -15.62 11.45
N ASN A 18 11.45 -14.91 10.34
CA ASN A 18 12.15 -13.67 10.06
C ASN A 18 11.85 -12.56 11.07
N THR A 19 10.69 -12.59 11.72
CA THR A 19 10.32 -11.54 12.66
C THR A 19 9.71 -12.14 13.92
N GLU A 20 10.23 -11.76 15.08
CA GLU A 20 9.59 -12.00 16.38
C GLU A 20 9.08 -10.67 16.95
N VAL A 21 7.85 -10.67 17.46
CA VAL A 21 7.21 -9.46 18.00
C VAL A 21 6.75 -9.71 19.42
N ARG A 22 7.18 -8.85 20.35
CA ARG A 22 6.85 -8.92 21.79
C ARG A 22 5.99 -7.75 22.24
N PRO A 23 5.18 -7.93 23.30
CA PRO A 23 4.39 -6.84 23.88
C PRO A 23 5.30 -5.71 24.39
N PHE A 24 4.80 -4.48 24.31
CA PHE A 24 5.47 -3.32 24.84
C PHE A 24 5.64 -3.42 26.36
N LYS A 25 6.88 -3.20 26.81
CA LYS A 25 7.29 -3.33 28.20
C LYS A 25 8.09 -2.09 28.59
N LEU A 26 7.83 -1.61 29.80
CA LEU A 26 8.55 -0.49 30.40
C LEU A 26 9.94 -0.95 30.91
N PRO A 27 10.88 -0.01 31.12
CA PRO A 27 12.21 -0.34 31.66
C PRO A 27 12.18 -1.01 33.04
N ASP A 28 11.14 -0.74 33.84
CA ASP A 28 10.91 -1.35 35.16
C ASP A 28 10.29 -2.76 35.07
N GLY A 29 9.97 -3.22 33.86
CA GLY A 29 9.45 -4.53 33.58
C GLY A 29 7.92 -4.63 33.52
N HIS A 30 7.16 -3.55 33.74
CA HIS A 30 5.70 -3.60 33.60
C HIS A 30 5.27 -3.59 32.12
N TYR A 31 4.27 -4.38 31.76
CA TYR A 31 3.64 -4.25 30.45
C TYR A 31 2.76 -3.00 30.40
N ALA A 32 2.74 -2.36 29.23
CA ALA A 32 1.98 -1.13 29.07
C ALA A 32 1.46 -0.97 27.64
N ILE A 33 0.44 -0.14 27.51
CA ILE A 33 -0.11 0.32 26.23
C ILE A 33 0.30 1.79 26.07
N PRO A 34 1.11 2.14 25.06
CA PRO A 34 1.45 3.52 24.79
C PRO A 34 0.21 4.38 24.52
N GLY A 35 0.18 5.59 25.08
CA GLY A 35 -0.92 6.53 24.88
C GLY A 35 -1.18 6.87 23.40
N SER A 36 -0.13 6.86 22.57
CA SER A 36 -0.25 7.02 21.11
C SER A 36 -1.07 5.90 20.44
N SER A 37 -0.98 4.67 20.95
CA SER A 37 -1.76 3.53 20.46
C SER A 37 -3.25 3.68 20.81
N LEU A 38 -3.55 4.11 22.04
CA LEU A 38 -4.91 4.43 22.48
C LEU A 38 -5.49 5.60 21.68
N LYS A 39 -4.72 6.68 21.51
CA LYS A 39 -5.10 7.85 20.71
C LYS A 39 -5.41 7.45 19.26
N GLY A 40 -4.55 6.65 18.62
CA GLY A 40 -4.77 6.18 17.25
C GLY A 40 -6.03 5.30 17.11
N MET A 41 -6.27 4.43 18.08
CA MET A 41 -7.48 3.59 18.13
C MET A 41 -8.75 4.45 18.24
N LEU A 42 -8.78 5.42 19.17
CA LEU A 42 -9.94 6.29 19.37
C LEU A 42 -10.13 7.25 18.20
N ARG A 43 -9.04 7.84 17.67
CA ARG A 43 -9.09 8.70 16.48
C ARG A 43 -9.75 8.00 15.30
N SER A 44 -9.42 6.72 15.07
CA SER A 44 -10.04 5.93 13.98
C SER A 44 -11.55 5.74 14.11
N VAL A 45 -12.10 5.84 15.33
CA VAL A 45 -13.54 5.78 15.59
C VAL A 45 -14.14 7.18 15.47
N VAL A 46 -13.50 8.19 16.05
CA VAL A 46 -13.89 9.61 15.94
C VAL A 46 -14.00 10.06 14.49
N GLU A 47 -13.04 9.70 13.63
CA GLU A 47 -13.07 10.05 12.19
C GLU A 47 -14.29 9.48 11.47
N ILE A 48 -14.82 8.33 11.92
CA ILE A 48 -16.00 7.71 11.32
C ILE A 48 -17.28 8.21 11.98
N ALA A 49 -17.33 8.25 13.31
CA ALA A 49 -18.51 8.68 14.07
C ALA A 49 -18.80 10.17 13.91
N GLY A 50 -17.76 11.01 13.82
CA GLY A 50 -17.86 12.45 13.62
C GLY A 50 -17.80 12.89 12.14
N PHE A 51 -17.79 11.96 11.18
CA PHE A 51 -17.64 12.23 9.73
C PHE A 51 -16.43 13.12 9.38
N GLY A 52 -15.27 12.77 9.94
CA GLY A 52 -14.00 13.42 9.66
C GLY A 52 -13.54 13.26 8.21
N ARG A 53 -12.67 14.19 7.77
CA ARG A 53 -12.14 14.23 6.40
C ARG A 53 -11.07 13.16 6.17
N MET A 54 -11.04 12.54 4.98
CA MET A 54 -10.06 11.52 4.60
C MET A 54 -8.74 12.12 4.08
N ARG A 55 -8.14 13.04 4.84
CA ARG A 55 -6.96 13.82 4.42
C ARG A 55 -5.62 13.17 4.73
N MET A 56 -5.55 12.34 5.76
CA MET A 56 -4.32 11.67 6.21
C MET A 56 -4.11 10.36 5.44
N VAL A 57 -3.83 10.48 4.14
CA VAL A 57 -3.65 9.34 3.23
C VAL A 57 -2.39 9.50 2.39
N ASP A 58 -1.70 8.39 2.13
CA ASP A 58 -0.58 8.41 1.19
C ASP A 58 -1.10 8.55 -0.23
N GLU A 59 -0.57 9.53 -0.96
CA GLU A 59 -0.84 9.68 -2.39
C GLU A 59 -0.05 8.65 -3.18
N GLN A 60 -0.76 7.66 -3.71
CA GLN A 60 -0.19 6.57 -4.50
C GLN A 60 -1.04 6.31 -5.74
N ARG A 61 -0.40 5.93 -6.86
CA ARG A 61 -1.05 5.33 -8.04
C ARG A 61 -0.73 3.83 -8.09
N PRO A 62 -1.59 2.95 -7.56
CA PRO A 62 -1.32 1.52 -7.58
C PRO A 62 -1.19 1.00 -9.01
N GLY A 63 -0.12 0.26 -9.29
CA GLY A 63 0.11 -0.26 -10.62
C GLY A 63 -0.93 -1.33 -11.02
N LEU A 64 -1.31 -1.36 -12.29
CA LEU A 64 -2.23 -2.35 -12.87
C LEU A 64 -1.65 -2.95 -14.16
N ARG A 65 -1.91 -4.25 -14.36
CA ARG A 65 -1.72 -4.93 -15.64
C ARG A 65 -2.83 -5.94 -15.85
N ASP A 66 -3.66 -5.72 -16.86
CA ASP A 66 -4.70 -6.67 -17.27
C ASP A 66 -4.56 -7.02 -18.75
N ILE A 67 -4.00 -8.20 -19.01
CA ILE A 67 -3.79 -8.77 -20.35
C ILE A 67 -4.86 -9.81 -20.70
N SER A 68 -5.95 -9.89 -19.93
CA SER A 68 -7.06 -10.80 -20.21
C SER A 68 -7.68 -10.50 -21.58
N ARG A 69 -8.38 -11.48 -22.15
CA ARG A 69 -8.93 -11.34 -23.52
C ARG A 69 -10.11 -10.39 -23.60
N LYS A 70 -10.91 -10.30 -22.53
CA LYS A 70 -12.18 -9.58 -22.49
C LYS A 70 -12.29 -8.80 -21.20
N GLY A 71 -13.01 -7.68 -21.27
CA GLY A 71 -13.34 -6.87 -20.11
C GLY A 71 -12.86 -5.42 -20.24
N TYR A 72 -13.59 -4.50 -19.61
CA TYR A 72 -13.38 -3.07 -19.76
C TYR A 72 -12.02 -2.61 -19.19
N VAL A 73 -11.53 -3.28 -18.14
CA VAL A 73 -10.19 -3.04 -17.58
C VAL A 73 -9.10 -3.40 -18.59
N SER A 74 -9.16 -4.61 -19.16
CA SER A 74 -8.22 -5.06 -20.20
C SER A 74 -8.28 -4.20 -21.47
N ALA A 75 -9.46 -3.70 -21.84
CA ALA A 75 -9.63 -2.81 -22.99
C ALA A 75 -8.95 -1.46 -22.73
N SER A 76 -9.20 -0.84 -21.57
CA SER A 76 -8.54 0.41 -21.17
C SER A 76 -7.02 0.25 -21.04
N TYR A 77 -6.55 -0.91 -20.54
CA TYR A 77 -5.11 -1.20 -20.46
C TYR A 77 -4.48 -1.30 -21.85
N LYS A 78 -5.09 -2.09 -22.75
CA LYS A 78 -4.56 -2.30 -24.11
C LYS A 78 -4.60 -1.05 -24.96
N ASP A 79 -5.66 -0.24 -24.87
CA ASP A 79 -5.73 1.03 -25.58
C ASP A 79 -4.52 1.92 -25.26
N LYS A 80 -4.05 1.93 -24.01
CA LYS A 80 -2.85 2.69 -23.61
C LYS A 80 -1.54 2.14 -24.18
N LEU A 81 -1.51 0.89 -24.64
CA LEU A 81 -0.34 0.25 -25.22
C LEU A 81 -0.36 0.18 -26.76
N ASP A 82 -1.55 0.18 -27.36
CA ASP A 82 -1.75 -0.02 -28.79
C ASP A 82 -1.23 1.16 -29.64
N GLY A 83 -1.11 0.95 -30.95
CA GLY A 83 -0.75 2.02 -31.90
C GLY A 83 0.68 2.58 -31.72
N GLY A 84 1.59 1.82 -31.14
CA GLY A 84 2.98 2.27 -30.92
C GLY A 84 3.11 3.31 -29.80
N LYS A 85 2.14 3.39 -28.88
CA LYS A 85 2.18 4.25 -27.69
C LYS A 85 3.28 3.83 -26.70
N VAL A 86 3.65 2.54 -26.68
CA VAL A 86 4.82 2.06 -25.92
C VAL A 86 6.08 2.50 -26.63
N LYS A 87 6.84 3.37 -25.98
CA LYS A 87 8.15 3.85 -26.40
C LYS A 87 9.25 3.25 -25.52
N THR A 88 10.50 3.42 -25.94
CA THR A 88 11.68 2.83 -25.31
C THR A 88 12.73 3.87 -25.06
N GLY A 89 13.50 3.67 -24.00
CA GLY A 89 14.57 4.57 -23.63
C GLY A 89 15.45 4.02 -22.53
N PHE A 90 16.45 4.80 -22.18
CA PHE A 90 17.35 4.54 -21.07
C PHE A 90 17.10 5.56 -19.96
N LEU A 91 16.70 5.05 -18.80
CA LEU A 91 16.56 5.81 -17.57
C LEU A 91 17.92 5.94 -16.90
N TYR A 92 18.32 7.17 -16.55
CA TYR A 92 19.57 7.42 -15.84
C TYR A 92 19.44 8.63 -14.91
N LYS A 93 20.39 8.72 -13.99
CA LYS A 93 20.54 9.85 -13.07
C LYS A 93 21.66 10.75 -13.61
N ARG A 94 21.34 12.00 -13.89
CA ARG A 94 22.30 13.02 -14.29
C ARG A 94 23.27 13.34 -13.16
N GLY A 95 24.40 13.97 -13.50
CA GLY A 95 25.38 14.45 -12.52
C GLY A 95 24.80 15.44 -11.49
N ASP A 96 23.76 16.20 -11.86
CA ASP A 96 23.05 17.13 -10.96
C ASP A 96 21.94 16.47 -10.12
N GLY A 97 21.77 15.15 -10.25
CA GLY A 97 20.78 14.37 -9.51
C GLY A 97 19.40 14.28 -10.14
N ARG A 98 19.11 15.01 -11.23
CA ARG A 98 17.86 14.87 -11.97
C ARG A 98 17.80 13.52 -12.69
N ILE A 99 16.59 13.02 -12.89
CA ILE A 99 16.33 11.73 -13.56
C ILE A 99 15.69 12.03 -14.91
N GLU A 100 16.16 11.37 -15.96
CA GLU A 100 15.61 11.50 -17.30
C GLU A 100 15.65 10.17 -18.06
N ILE A 101 14.88 10.11 -19.15
CA ILE A 101 14.85 9.00 -20.10
C ILE A 101 15.41 9.51 -21.43
N VAL A 102 16.58 9.01 -21.84
CA VAL A 102 17.06 9.18 -23.22
C VAL A 102 16.28 8.23 -24.09
N THR A 103 15.63 8.76 -25.12
CA THR A 103 14.80 7.94 -26.00
C THR A 103 15.66 7.10 -26.93
N CYS A 104 15.12 5.96 -27.36
CA CYS A 104 15.79 5.09 -28.32
C CYS A 104 14.76 4.32 -29.14
N ARG A 105 15.21 3.68 -30.21
CA ARG A 105 14.42 2.73 -31.00
C ARG A 105 14.58 1.32 -30.47
N MET A 106 13.63 0.45 -30.82
CA MET A 106 13.63 -0.95 -30.42
C MET A 106 13.37 -1.89 -31.59
N LYS A 107 13.98 -3.07 -31.52
CA LYS A 107 13.63 -4.24 -32.36
C LYS A 107 13.49 -5.49 -31.48
N ARG A 108 12.76 -6.48 -31.97
CA ARG A 108 12.57 -7.77 -31.28
C ARG A 108 13.76 -8.68 -31.58
N LEU A 109 14.36 -9.24 -30.54
CA LEU A 109 15.47 -10.18 -30.65
C LEU A 109 15.03 -11.59 -30.24
N SER A 110 15.21 -12.57 -31.13
CA SER A 110 14.91 -13.97 -30.85
C SER A 110 16.05 -14.63 -30.07
N HIS A 111 15.73 -15.41 -29.03
CA HIS A 111 16.72 -16.24 -28.34
C HIS A 111 17.38 -17.25 -29.30
N ARG A 112 16.65 -17.74 -30.31
CA ARG A 112 17.21 -18.62 -31.35
C ARG A 112 18.28 -17.92 -32.18
N ASN A 113 18.08 -16.65 -32.48
CA ASN A 113 19.09 -15.85 -33.17
C ASN A 113 20.35 -15.67 -32.30
N ILE A 114 20.20 -15.47 -30.99
CA ILE A 114 21.34 -15.46 -30.06
C ILE A 114 22.07 -16.81 -30.10
N GLU A 115 21.35 -17.91 -29.97
CA GLU A 115 21.90 -19.27 -29.92
C GLU A 115 22.64 -19.64 -31.20
N ASP A 116 22.02 -19.40 -32.35
CA ASP A 116 22.56 -19.76 -33.67
C ASP A 116 23.76 -18.90 -34.06
N THR A 117 23.70 -17.59 -33.78
CA THR A 117 24.81 -16.66 -34.04
C THR A 117 25.97 -16.89 -33.07
N CYS A 118 25.66 -17.09 -31.78
CA CYS A 118 26.69 -17.23 -30.76
C CYS A 118 27.23 -18.67 -30.65
N LYS A 119 26.59 -19.66 -31.30
CA LYS A 119 26.90 -21.09 -31.20
C LYS A 119 26.83 -21.59 -29.76
N VAL A 120 25.76 -21.23 -29.05
CA VAL A 120 25.49 -21.68 -27.67
C VAL A 120 24.32 -22.66 -27.61
N SER A 121 24.30 -23.50 -26.57
CA SER A 121 23.26 -24.51 -26.39
C SER A 121 21.87 -23.91 -26.20
N GLN A 122 20.88 -24.58 -26.76
CA GLN A 122 19.47 -24.25 -26.57
C GLN A 122 18.90 -24.94 -25.31
N PRO A 123 18.12 -24.24 -24.45
CA PRO A 123 17.82 -22.82 -24.49
C PRO A 123 18.98 -21.99 -23.88
N VAL A 124 19.26 -20.80 -24.42
CA VAL A 124 20.31 -19.89 -23.93
C VAL A 124 20.07 -19.46 -22.47
N PHE A 125 18.81 -19.39 -22.05
CA PHE A 125 18.43 -19.13 -20.68
C PHE A 125 17.52 -20.23 -20.15
N ARG A 126 17.83 -20.71 -18.95
CA ARG A 126 16.98 -21.67 -18.25
C ARG A 126 15.61 -21.08 -17.89
N GLN A 127 14.62 -21.96 -17.75
CA GLN A 127 13.31 -21.58 -17.25
C GLN A 127 13.44 -20.91 -15.87
N GLY A 128 12.71 -19.81 -15.68
CA GLY A 128 12.73 -19.08 -14.41
C GLY A 128 13.94 -18.17 -14.19
N ALA A 129 14.90 -18.11 -15.14
CA ALA A 129 16.07 -17.24 -15.02
C ALA A 129 15.68 -15.79 -14.73
N THR A 130 16.31 -15.22 -13.71
CA THR A 130 16.14 -13.82 -13.31
C THR A 130 16.83 -12.89 -14.31
N VAL A 131 16.51 -11.60 -14.26
CA VAL A 131 17.18 -10.60 -15.11
C VAL A 131 18.69 -10.56 -14.84
N ALA A 132 19.10 -10.62 -13.57
CA ALA A 132 20.51 -10.65 -13.19
C ALA A 132 21.26 -11.87 -13.74
N GLU A 133 20.64 -13.05 -13.74
CA GLU A 133 21.23 -14.26 -14.33
C GLU A 133 21.38 -14.14 -15.84
N LYS A 134 20.37 -13.60 -16.53
CA LYS A 134 20.42 -13.41 -17.98
C LYS A 134 21.56 -12.48 -18.40
N TYR A 135 21.73 -11.35 -17.74
CA TYR A 135 22.82 -10.43 -18.07
C TYR A 135 24.19 -11.03 -17.76
N ARG A 136 24.34 -11.78 -16.66
CA ARG A 136 25.57 -12.50 -16.34
C ARG A 136 25.93 -13.53 -17.43
N ASP A 137 24.96 -14.30 -17.89
CA ASP A 137 25.19 -15.27 -18.96
C ASP A 137 25.46 -14.57 -20.30
N TRP A 138 24.78 -13.46 -20.57
CA TRP A 138 25.02 -12.62 -21.75
C TRP A 138 26.43 -12.04 -21.77
N GLU A 139 26.91 -11.46 -20.67
CA GLU A 139 28.28 -10.96 -20.53
C GLU A 139 29.31 -12.04 -20.86
N ARG A 140 29.11 -13.27 -20.34
CA ARG A 140 29.99 -14.42 -20.65
C ARG A 140 29.96 -14.78 -22.13
N ILE A 141 28.79 -14.73 -22.78
CA ILE A 141 28.64 -14.99 -24.21
C ILE A 141 29.39 -13.92 -25.03
N CYS A 142 29.18 -12.65 -24.70
CA CYS A 142 29.87 -11.53 -25.33
C CYS A 142 31.39 -11.62 -25.17
N GLN A 143 31.90 -11.93 -23.96
CA GLN A 143 33.32 -12.12 -23.71
C GLN A 143 33.93 -13.22 -24.60
N LYS A 144 33.27 -14.38 -24.72
CA LYS A 144 33.72 -15.47 -25.60
C LYS A 144 33.72 -15.08 -27.09
N LYS A 145 32.89 -14.13 -27.48
CA LYS A 145 32.80 -13.61 -28.85
C LYS A 145 33.67 -12.37 -29.10
N GLY A 146 34.29 -11.81 -28.06
CA GLY A 146 34.99 -10.52 -28.16
C GLY A 146 34.04 -9.35 -28.45
N TRP A 147 32.78 -9.43 -28.02
CA TRP A 147 31.78 -8.38 -28.20
C TRP A 147 31.70 -7.45 -26.99
N ASN A 148 31.39 -6.18 -27.24
CA ASN A 148 30.92 -5.27 -26.20
C ASN A 148 29.45 -5.58 -25.89
N SER A 149 29.15 -6.00 -24.65
CA SER A 149 27.78 -6.36 -24.23
C SER A 149 26.79 -5.19 -24.28
N ASP A 150 27.28 -3.95 -24.24
CA ASP A 150 26.46 -2.73 -24.26
C ASP A 150 26.13 -2.24 -25.68
N ALA A 151 26.83 -2.76 -26.69
CA ALA A 151 26.71 -2.34 -28.08
C ALA A 151 27.07 -3.52 -29.00
N VAL A 152 26.13 -4.44 -29.21
CA VAL A 152 26.34 -5.58 -30.11
C VAL A 152 25.89 -5.26 -31.54
N PRO A 153 26.62 -5.75 -32.55
CA PRO A 153 26.27 -5.52 -33.94
C PRO A 153 25.07 -6.36 -34.38
N PHE A 154 24.14 -5.75 -35.09
CA PHE A 154 22.95 -6.40 -35.61
C PHE A 154 22.46 -5.80 -36.93
N ASN A 155 21.70 -6.58 -37.68
CA ASN A 155 20.94 -6.13 -38.84
C ASN A 155 19.45 -6.01 -38.49
N VAL A 156 18.78 -5.06 -39.12
CA VAL A 156 17.33 -4.86 -38.98
C VAL A 156 16.61 -5.64 -40.08
N ASN A 157 15.70 -6.53 -39.69
CA ASN A 157 14.81 -7.25 -40.59
C ASN A 157 13.35 -7.03 -40.15
N GLY A 158 12.72 -5.98 -40.70
CA GLY A 158 11.38 -5.56 -40.30
C GLY A 158 11.31 -5.16 -38.82
N GLU A 159 10.52 -5.88 -38.03
CA GLU A 159 10.43 -5.69 -36.57
C GLU A 159 11.52 -6.45 -35.79
N PHE A 160 12.31 -7.28 -36.46
CA PHE A 160 13.29 -8.16 -35.83
C PHE A 160 14.72 -7.63 -35.97
N ALA A 161 15.54 -7.98 -34.98
CA ALA A 161 16.98 -7.82 -35.01
C ALA A 161 17.66 -9.18 -35.18
N GLU A 162 18.68 -9.21 -36.03
CA GLU A 162 19.52 -10.38 -36.28
C GLU A 162 20.97 -10.04 -35.93
N LEU A 163 21.50 -10.66 -34.86
CA LEU A 163 22.88 -10.48 -34.44
C LEU A 163 23.85 -10.97 -35.51
N VAL A 164 24.94 -10.24 -35.70
CA VAL A 164 25.95 -10.57 -36.71
C VAL A 164 27.15 -11.25 -36.07
N GLY A 165 27.41 -12.51 -36.47
CA GLY A 165 28.39 -13.40 -35.85
C GLY A 165 29.86 -13.09 -36.14
N ASN A 166 30.15 -12.45 -37.29
CA ASN A 166 31.50 -12.15 -37.76
C ASN A 166 31.77 -10.64 -37.65
N SER A 167 31.98 -10.13 -36.43
CA SER A 167 32.70 -8.86 -36.25
C SER A 167 34.14 -9.18 -35.87
N GLN A 168 35.09 -8.91 -36.76
CA GLN A 168 36.48 -8.78 -36.32
C GLN A 168 36.57 -7.46 -35.55
N ASN A 169 37.04 -7.51 -34.30
CA ASN A 169 37.21 -6.33 -33.42
C ASN A 169 35.94 -5.53 -33.07
N GLY A 170 34.78 -6.18 -32.99
CA GLY A 170 33.59 -5.58 -32.36
C GLY A 170 32.85 -4.51 -33.18
N HIS A 171 33.38 -4.07 -34.32
CA HIS A 171 32.72 -3.10 -35.20
C HIS A 171 32.42 -3.70 -36.57
N ILE A 172 31.17 -3.57 -37.03
CA ILE A 172 30.80 -3.91 -38.40
C ILE A 172 30.62 -2.62 -39.18
N LYS A 173 31.45 -2.41 -40.19
CA LYS A 173 31.35 -1.27 -41.10
C LYS A 173 29.97 -1.30 -41.77
N GLY A 174 29.07 -0.40 -41.39
CA GLY A 174 27.73 -0.24 -41.97
C GLY A 174 26.58 -1.02 -41.30
N GLY A 175 26.80 -1.67 -40.15
CA GLY A 175 25.74 -2.32 -39.36
C GLY A 175 25.21 -1.45 -38.22
N HIS A 176 24.05 -1.78 -37.65
CA HIS A 176 23.57 -1.12 -36.43
C HIS A 176 24.23 -1.72 -35.20
N GLU A 177 24.45 -0.92 -34.16
CA GLU A 177 24.86 -1.40 -32.83
C GLU A 177 23.74 -1.12 -31.82
N GLY A 178 23.57 -2.00 -30.83
CA GLY A 178 22.53 -1.83 -29.84
C GLY A 178 22.73 -2.61 -28.55
N PHE A 179 21.98 -2.22 -27.53
CA PHE A 179 21.98 -2.82 -26.21
C PHE A 179 20.89 -3.89 -26.11
N VAL A 180 21.25 -5.12 -25.78
CA VAL A 180 20.27 -6.21 -25.63
C VAL A 180 19.49 -6.05 -24.33
N VAL A 181 18.16 -5.99 -24.42
CA VAL A 181 17.25 -5.78 -23.29
C VAL A 181 16.51 -7.05 -22.94
N PHE A 182 16.99 -7.75 -21.91
CA PHE A 182 16.31 -8.90 -21.34
C PHE A 182 15.24 -8.49 -20.33
N THR A 183 14.01 -8.98 -20.53
CA THR A 183 12.87 -8.70 -19.64
C THR A 183 12.26 -10.00 -19.07
N GLY A 184 11.56 -9.91 -17.93
CA GLY A 184 10.75 -11.00 -17.36
C GLY A 184 11.46 -12.35 -17.13
N GLN A 185 10.69 -13.38 -16.76
CA GLN A 185 11.17 -14.77 -16.65
C GLN A 185 10.98 -15.52 -17.98
N VAL A 186 11.96 -16.33 -18.36
CA VAL A 186 11.83 -17.24 -19.54
C VAL A 186 10.90 -18.39 -19.18
N SER A 187 9.97 -18.71 -20.09
CA SER A 187 9.21 -19.96 -20.05
C SER A 187 9.79 -20.95 -21.05
N ASP A 188 9.80 -22.25 -20.68
CA ASP A 188 10.44 -23.32 -21.45
C ASP A 188 9.97 -23.32 -22.92
N CYS A 189 10.90 -23.03 -23.81
CA CYS A 189 10.71 -22.95 -25.25
C CYS A 189 11.27 -24.16 -26.01
N THR A 190 11.61 -25.24 -25.30
CA THR A 190 12.16 -26.48 -25.87
C THR A 190 11.11 -27.58 -26.08
N LYS A 191 9.89 -27.42 -25.55
CA LYS A 191 8.82 -28.42 -25.64
C LYS A 191 7.60 -27.95 -26.45
N SER A 192 7.61 -28.13 -27.77
CA SER A 192 6.50 -28.79 -28.49
C SER A 192 6.82 -29.07 -29.96
N LYS A 193 6.27 -30.16 -30.50
CA LYS A 193 6.21 -30.46 -31.94
C LYS A 193 5.49 -29.30 -32.67
N GLY A 194 6.25 -28.45 -33.36
CA GLY A 194 5.74 -27.52 -34.38
C GLY A 194 5.25 -26.13 -33.93
N LYS A 195 5.17 -25.80 -32.64
CA LYS A 195 4.89 -24.43 -32.15
C LYS A 195 5.71 -24.08 -30.90
N TYR A 196 6.50 -23.01 -30.92
CA TYR A 196 7.19 -22.53 -29.72
C TYR A 196 6.17 -22.15 -28.64
N LYS A 197 6.18 -22.84 -27.50
CA LYS A 197 5.44 -22.44 -26.29
C LYS A 197 6.39 -21.60 -25.43
N GLY A 198 5.88 -20.55 -24.79
CA GLY A 198 6.66 -19.71 -23.87
C GLY A 198 7.35 -18.50 -24.52
N LYS A 199 8.07 -17.73 -23.70
CA LYS A 199 8.74 -16.49 -24.06
C LYS A 199 10.14 -16.79 -24.58
N TYR A 200 10.35 -16.59 -25.88
CA TYR A 200 11.64 -16.79 -26.57
C TYR A 200 12.14 -15.52 -27.29
N LYS A 201 11.50 -14.37 -27.04
CA LYS A 201 11.85 -13.07 -27.63
C LYS A 201 12.07 -12.05 -26.54
N ASP A 202 13.14 -11.28 -26.70
CA ASP A 202 13.46 -10.07 -25.95
C ASP A 202 13.69 -8.93 -26.95
N PHE A 203 14.45 -7.90 -26.59
CA PHE A 203 14.59 -6.71 -27.42
C PHE A 203 16.05 -6.31 -27.58
N ILE A 204 16.32 -5.49 -28.59
CA ILE A 204 17.54 -4.70 -28.69
C ILE A 204 17.14 -3.23 -28.79
N PHE A 205 17.74 -2.38 -27.97
CA PHE A 205 17.55 -0.93 -27.99
C PHE A 205 18.71 -0.32 -28.76
N HIS A 206 18.43 0.61 -29.68
CA HIS A 206 19.42 1.21 -30.55
C HIS A 206 19.02 2.64 -30.92
N ASP A 207 19.91 3.39 -31.58
CA ASP A 207 19.68 4.78 -31.98
C ASP A 207 19.24 5.65 -30.78
N GLU A 208 20.06 5.69 -29.72
CA GLU A 208 19.84 6.59 -28.58
C GLU A 208 19.81 8.06 -29.05
N ASN A 209 18.84 8.82 -28.58
CA ASN A 209 18.65 10.22 -28.95
C ASN A 209 18.58 11.12 -27.70
N PRO A 210 19.74 11.65 -27.26
CA PRO A 210 19.82 12.57 -26.12
C PRO A 210 19.06 13.88 -26.31
N ASP A 211 18.91 14.36 -27.55
CA ASP A 211 18.18 15.61 -27.83
C ASP A 211 16.68 15.48 -27.58
N GLN A 212 16.18 14.24 -27.49
CA GLN A 212 14.79 13.93 -27.15
C GLN A 212 14.64 13.38 -25.72
N ALA A 213 15.57 13.68 -24.81
CA ALA A 213 15.48 13.25 -23.42
C ALA A 213 14.20 13.78 -22.74
N ILE A 214 13.56 12.91 -21.95
CA ILE A 214 12.32 13.21 -21.23
C ILE A 214 12.63 13.30 -19.74
N PRO A 215 12.39 14.45 -19.08
CA PRO A 215 12.56 14.55 -17.63
C PRO A 215 11.56 13.64 -16.90
N VAL A 216 12.05 12.95 -15.87
CA VAL A 216 11.20 12.14 -14.97
C VAL A 216 10.97 12.94 -13.70
N GLU A 217 9.82 13.60 -13.65
CA GLU A 217 9.40 14.37 -12.49
C GLU A 217 9.12 13.48 -11.26
N THR A 218 9.17 14.09 -10.07
CA THR A 218 9.02 13.42 -8.78
C THR A 218 7.80 12.50 -8.69
N PRO A 219 6.59 12.88 -9.16
CA PRO A 219 5.43 11.99 -9.10
C PRO A 219 5.63 10.69 -9.91
N TYR A 220 6.14 10.80 -11.14
CA TYR A 220 6.37 9.63 -12.01
C TYR A 220 7.50 8.74 -11.51
N TRP A 221 8.52 9.33 -10.87
CA TRP A 221 9.57 8.58 -10.20
C TRP A 221 9.04 7.82 -8.99
N ARG A 222 8.20 8.45 -8.16
CA ARG A 222 7.53 7.80 -7.03
C ARG A 222 6.66 6.64 -7.48
N ASP A 223 5.89 6.81 -8.56
CA ASP A 223 5.07 5.74 -9.14
C ASP A 223 5.92 4.56 -9.63
N PHE A 224 7.02 4.84 -10.34
CA PHE A 224 7.94 3.80 -10.78
C PHE A 224 8.50 3.01 -9.60
N LEU A 225 8.98 3.69 -8.56
CA LEU A 225 9.50 3.02 -7.36
C LEU A 225 8.43 2.23 -6.63
N HIS A 226 7.22 2.79 -6.45
CA HIS A 226 6.12 2.08 -5.82
C HIS A 226 5.75 0.78 -6.58
N ILE A 227 5.84 0.79 -7.91
CA ILE A 227 5.49 -0.38 -8.72
C ILE A 227 6.62 -1.42 -8.77
N HIS A 228 7.88 -0.98 -8.86
CA HIS A 228 9.03 -1.86 -9.16
C HIS A 228 9.98 -2.10 -7.98
N ALA A 229 10.04 -1.19 -7.00
CA ALA A 229 10.91 -1.27 -5.83
C ALA A 229 10.22 -1.86 -4.58
N ASP A 230 8.89 -1.92 -4.54
CA ASP A 230 8.14 -2.46 -3.40
C ASP A 230 8.52 -3.92 -3.07
N GLY A 231 8.83 -4.16 -1.80
CA GLY A 231 9.31 -5.45 -1.29
C GLY A 231 10.82 -5.60 -1.44
N GLU A 232 11.59 -4.71 -0.79
CA GLU A 232 13.06 -4.64 -0.83
C GLU A 232 13.78 -5.99 -0.63
N GLU A 233 13.13 -6.94 0.05
CA GLU A 233 13.64 -8.28 0.33
C GLU A 233 13.61 -9.25 -0.86
N ASN A 234 12.87 -8.94 -1.94
CA ASN A 234 12.81 -9.83 -3.12
C ASN A 234 13.84 -9.42 -4.19
N SER A 235 15.08 -9.88 -4.00
CA SER A 235 16.21 -9.72 -4.93
C SER A 235 15.99 -10.37 -6.29
N ASN A 236 14.90 -11.09 -6.54
CA ASN A 236 14.63 -11.71 -7.84
C ASN A 236 13.89 -10.78 -8.81
N ARG A 237 13.40 -9.60 -8.35
CA ARG A 237 12.74 -8.62 -9.22
C ARG A 237 13.75 -7.84 -10.06
N PRO A 238 13.42 -7.45 -11.31
CA PRO A 238 14.36 -6.74 -12.20
C PRO A 238 14.99 -5.48 -11.59
N TRP A 239 14.20 -4.66 -10.89
CA TRP A 239 14.71 -3.45 -10.25
C TRP A 239 15.60 -3.78 -9.04
N ASN A 240 15.03 -4.39 -8.00
CA ASN A 240 15.74 -4.67 -6.74
C ASN A 240 16.94 -5.61 -6.90
N GLY A 241 16.88 -6.53 -7.86
CA GLY A 241 17.89 -7.56 -8.09
C GLY A 241 19.00 -7.22 -9.08
N TYR A 242 18.84 -6.16 -9.88
CA TYR A 242 19.80 -5.84 -10.95
C TYR A 242 19.88 -4.34 -11.24
N TRP A 243 18.80 -3.74 -11.73
CA TRP A 243 18.85 -2.39 -12.28
C TRP A 243 19.09 -1.29 -11.25
N ARG A 244 18.65 -1.48 -9.99
CA ARG A 244 18.82 -0.49 -8.93
C ARG A 244 20.28 -0.16 -8.66
N ASP A 245 21.14 -1.17 -8.65
CA ASP A 245 22.56 -0.97 -8.34
C ASP A 245 23.30 -0.33 -9.51
N ILE A 246 22.94 -0.72 -10.74
CA ILE A 246 23.42 -0.07 -11.97
C ILE A 246 23.04 1.41 -11.97
N PHE A 247 21.76 1.71 -11.73
CA PHE A 247 21.26 3.09 -11.66
C PHE A 247 21.98 3.92 -10.59
N ARG A 248 22.19 3.35 -9.39
CA ARG A 248 22.89 4.03 -8.28
C ARG A 248 24.36 4.36 -8.60
N ARG A 249 25.01 3.56 -9.45
CA ARG A 249 26.39 3.79 -9.92
C ARG A 249 26.46 4.71 -11.15
N GLY A 250 25.34 5.31 -11.58
CA GLY A 250 25.27 6.18 -12.75
C GLY A 250 25.11 5.45 -14.08
N GLY A 251 24.89 4.13 -14.06
CA GLY A 251 24.61 3.35 -15.26
C GLY A 251 23.20 3.57 -15.80
N LYS A 252 23.01 3.22 -17.08
CA LYS A 252 21.73 3.35 -17.79
C LYS A 252 20.84 2.12 -17.58
N VAL A 253 19.53 2.36 -17.39
CA VAL A 253 18.52 1.30 -17.20
C VAL A 253 17.55 1.29 -18.38
N PRO A 254 17.43 0.19 -19.15
CA PRO A 254 16.47 0.13 -20.24
C PRO A 254 15.04 0.09 -19.70
N VAL A 255 14.21 1.00 -20.19
CA VAL A 255 12.81 1.15 -19.78
C VAL A 255 11.89 1.20 -21.00
N PHE A 256 10.66 0.75 -20.76
CA PHE A 256 9.51 0.95 -21.64
C PHE A 256 8.63 2.00 -20.99
N TYR A 257 8.17 2.99 -21.75
CA TYR A 257 7.34 4.04 -21.21
C TYR A 257 6.16 4.37 -22.11
N VAL A 258 5.12 4.91 -21.49
CA VAL A 258 3.92 5.44 -22.14
C VAL A 258 3.73 6.85 -21.60
N LYS A 259 3.69 7.85 -22.50
CA LYS A 259 3.38 9.24 -22.15
C LYS A 259 2.06 9.61 -22.82
N LEU A 260 1.01 9.85 -22.02
CA LEU A 260 -0.34 10.20 -22.48
C LEU A 260 -0.86 11.36 -21.63
N ASN A 261 -1.34 12.44 -22.27
CA ASN A 261 -1.86 13.65 -21.61
C ASN A 261 -0.96 14.08 -20.44
N ASP A 262 0.34 14.23 -20.74
CA ASP A 262 1.44 14.56 -19.80
C ASP A 262 1.77 13.53 -18.71
N VAL A 263 0.95 12.50 -18.50
CA VAL A 263 1.25 11.43 -17.55
C VAL A 263 2.27 10.44 -18.12
N LEU A 264 3.44 10.39 -17.49
CA LEU A 264 4.52 9.45 -17.82
C LEU A 264 4.41 8.18 -16.97
N ARG A 265 4.30 7.02 -17.62
CA ARG A 265 4.27 5.70 -16.98
C ARG A 265 5.45 4.88 -17.43
N ILE A 266 6.22 4.34 -16.48
CA ILE A 266 7.51 3.69 -16.74
C ILE A 266 7.47 2.23 -16.27
N GLY A 267 8.02 1.31 -17.07
CA GLY A 267 8.17 -0.08 -16.66
C GLY A 267 9.38 -0.79 -17.26
N LEU A 268 9.68 -1.95 -16.66
CA LEU A 268 10.85 -2.78 -16.98
C LEU A 268 10.52 -3.96 -17.91
N ALA A 269 9.35 -3.92 -18.55
CA ALA A 269 8.90 -4.90 -19.53
C ALA A 269 7.98 -4.24 -20.56
N TYR A 270 7.93 -4.80 -21.78
CA TYR A 270 7.18 -4.23 -22.91
C TYR A 270 5.67 -4.08 -22.69
N MET A 271 5.07 -5.00 -21.92
CA MET A 271 3.70 -4.85 -21.41
C MET A 271 3.79 -4.52 -19.91
N PRO A 272 4.11 -3.27 -19.57
CA PRO A 272 4.45 -2.89 -18.20
C PRO A 272 3.20 -2.93 -17.31
N LYS A 273 3.43 -3.07 -16.02
CA LYS A 273 2.42 -2.69 -15.02
C LYS A 273 2.38 -1.16 -15.02
N LEU A 274 1.25 -0.60 -15.44
CA LEU A 274 1.05 0.84 -15.61
C LEU A 274 0.59 1.45 -14.28
N ALA A 275 1.12 2.61 -13.91
CA ALA A 275 0.51 3.41 -12.85
C ALA A 275 -0.94 3.75 -13.22
N GLY A 276 -1.84 3.70 -12.22
CA GLY A 276 -3.25 4.00 -12.39
C GLY A 276 -3.51 5.39 -12.96
N ASP A 277 -4.69 5.58 -13.55
CA ASP A 277 -5.16 6.88 -14.04
C ASP A 277 -5.54 7.82 -12.90
N PHE A 278 -5.80 7.25 -11.72
CA PHE A 278 -6.16 7.99 -10.51
C PHE A 278 -5.22 7.63 -9.35
N THR A 279 -4.87 8.63 -8.54
CA THR A 279 -4.26 8.44 -7.23
C THR A 279 -5.32 8.01 -6.20
N THR A 280 -4.86 7.66 -5.00
CA THR A 280 -5.76 7.49 -3.84
C THR A 280 -6.50 8.79 -3.50
N THR A 281 -5.86 9.95 -3.64
CA THR A 281 -6.47 11.28 -3.43
C THR A 281 -7.52 11.60 -4.48
N ASP A 282 -7.27 11.29 -5.76
CA ASP A 282 -8.26 11.41 -6.85
C ASP A 282 -9.54 10.60 -6.51
N CYS A 283 -9.37 9.33 -6.09
CA CYS A 283 -10.50 8.48 -5.69
C CYS A 283 -11.26 8.98 -4.45
N ILE A 284 -10.62 9.74 -3.56
CA ILE A 284 -11.27 10.41 -2.43
C ILE A 284 -12.03 11.64 -2.92
N ALA A 285 -11.44 12.44 -3.81
CA ALA A 285 -12.09 13.60 -4.42
C ALA A 285 -13.34 13.21 -5.22
N HIS A 286 -13.35 12.03 -5.84
CA HIS A 286 -14.54 11.47 -6.51
C HIS A 286 -15.69 11.14 -5.55
N VAL A 287 -15.41 10.91 -4.26
CA VAL A 287 -16.47 10.82 -3.21
C VAL A 287 -16.93 12.23 -2.87
N SER A 288 -16.00 13.09 -2.48
CA SER A 288 -16.20 14.53 -2.31
C SER A 288 -14.85 15.24 -2.22
N PRO A 289 -14.63 16.35 -2.95
CA PRO A 289 -13.40 17.14 -2.82
C PRO A 289 -13.24 17.75 -1.42
N ASP A 290 -14.32 17.86 -0.63
CA ASP A 290 -14.27 18.40 0.73
C ASP A 290 -13.41 17.55 1.67
N HIS A 291 -13.24 16.26 1.39
CA HIS A 291 -12.35 15.39 2.16
C HIS A 291 -10.87 15.79 2.07
N LEU A 292 -10.48 16.54 1.04
CA LEU A 292 -9.10 16.98 0.81
C LEU A 292 -8.87 18.45 1.21
N LYS A 293 -9.92 19.17 1.60
CA LYS A 293 -9.77 20.56 2.06
C LYS A 293 -8.95 20.60 3.34
N ALA A 294 -7.90 21.43 3.35
CA ALA A 294 -7.12 21.69 4.56
C ALA A 294 -8.03 22.31 5.64
N PRO A 295 -7.85 21.94 6.91
CA PRO A 295 -8.49 22.63 8.03
C PRO A 295 -7.95 24.04 8.17
N GLY A 296 -8.79 24.94 8.65
CA GLY A 296 -8.45 26.34 8.79
C GLY A 296 -9.67 27.23 8.84
N GLN A 297 -9.46 28.54 9.00
CA GLN A 297 -10.54 29.53 9.04
C GLN A 297 -11.45 29.45 7.81
N GLN A 298 -10.89 29.14 6.64
CA GLN A 298 -11.65 29.06 5.39
C GLN A 298 -12.58 27.83 5.31
N ASN A 299 -12.10 26.66 5.75
CA ASN A 299 -12.79 25.38 5.52
C ASN A 299 -13.34 24.76 6.82
N GLY A 300 -13.07 25.36 7.97
CA GLY A 300 -13.38 24.82 9.29
C GLY A 300 -12.51 23.64 9.70
N TYR A 301 -12.80 23.14 10.89
CA TYR A 301 -12.14 22.00 11.53
C TYR A 301 -13.18 20.91 11.75
N ASP A 302 -12.82 19.65 11.49
CA ASP A 302 -13.69 18.53 11.86
C ASP A 302 -13.43 18.09 13.32
N PHE A 303 -14.28 17.20 13.85
CA PHE A 303 -14.12 16.73 15.23
C PHE A 303 -12.75 16.08 15.51
N SER A 304 -12.16 15.40 14.52
CA SER A 304 -10.86 14.77 14.70
C SER A 304 -9.74 15.80 14.82
N ASP A 305 -9.83 16.89 14.04
CA ASP A 305 -8.93 18.04 14.13
C ASP A 305 -9.06 18.72 15.50
N LEU A 306 -10.30 18.97 15.92
CA LEU A 306 -10.65 19.67 17.15
C LEU A 306 -10.20 18.92 18.42
N LEU A 307 -10.29 17.58 18.44
CA LEU A 307 -9.91 16.76 19.58
C LEU A 307 -8.40 16.47 19.61
N PHE A 308 -7.82 16.09 18.46
CA PHE A 308 -6.47 15.53 18.42
C PHE A 308 -5.40 16.46 17.84
N GLY A 309 -5.82 17.62 17.35
CA GLY A 309 -4.98 18.62 16.72
C GLY A 309 -4.91 18.44 15.21
N SER A 310 -4.45 19.51 14.56
CA SER A 310 -4.24 19.55 13.13
C SER A 310 -3.02 20.41 12.80
N ILE A 311 -2.26 19.96 11.81
CA ILE A 311 -1.31 20.79 11.08
C ILE A 311 -2.01 21.29 9.81
N SER A 312 -1.87 22.58 9.52
CA SER A 312 -2.15 23.16 8.21
C SER A 312 -0.81 23.45 7.55
N GLY A 313 -0.58 22.88 6.37
CA GLY A 313 0.76 22.77 5.79
C GLY A 313 1.40 24.13 5.49
N SER A 314 0.66 25.02 4.81
CA SER A 314 1.17 26.31 4.32
C SER A 314 0.81 27.50 5.20
N ASP A 315 -0.14 27.35 6.12
CA ASP A 315 -0.60 28.41 7.01
C ASP A 315 -0.52 27.96 8.47
N GLN A 316 0.48 28.45 9.20
CA GLN A 316 0.67 28.07 10.60
C GLN A 316 -0.42 28.62 11.52
N ASP A 317 -1.12 29.68 11.12
CA ASP A 317 -2.20 30.28 11.92
C ASP A 317 -3.44 29.37 11.94
N ASP A 318 -3.55 28.46 10.97
CA ASP A 318 -4.59 27.43 10.89
C ASP A 318 -4.19 26.10 11.58
N ALA A 319 -3.01 26.04 12.19
CA ALA A 319 -2.60 24.87 12.98
C ALA A 319 -3.17 24.95 14.40
N ILE A 320 -3.78 23.86 14.87
CA ILE A 320 -4.36 23.77 16.22
C ILE A 320 -3.75 22.62 17.02
N LYS A 321 -3.44 22.88 18.29
CA LYS A 321 -2.96 21.87 19.23
C LYS A 321 -4.11 20.92 19.61
N GLY A 322 -3.77 19.64 19.77
CA GLY A 322 -4.72 18.66 20.28
C GLY A 322 -5.12 18.96 21.72
N ARG A 323 -6.42 18.82 22.01
CA ARG A 323 -7.01 19.06 23.32
C ARG A 323 -7.25 17.79 24.12
N VAL A 324 -7.03 16.62 23.51
CA VAL A 324 -7.14 15.30 24.16
C VAL A 324 -5.79 14.58 24.11
N SER A 325 -5.33 14.18 25.29
CA SER A 325 -4.11 13.41 25.52
C SER A 325 -4.43 12.11 26.24
N MET A 326 -3.70 11.06 25.87
CA MET A 326 -3.81 9.73 26.48
C MET A 326 -2.49 9.46 27.16
N GLU A 327 -2.52 9.25 28.47
CA GLU A 327 -1.36 8.73 29.18
C GLU A 327 -1.14 7.26 28.81
N MET A 328 0.04 6.76 29.14
CA MET A 328 0.32 5.34 29.04
C MET A 328 -0.59 4.57 30.01
N ALA A 329 -1.17 3.48 29.53
CA ALA A 329 -1.94 2.57 30.39
C ALA A 329 -1.04 1.42 30.85
N ILE A 330 -0.85 1.29 32.16
CA ILE A 330 0.05 0.31 32.78
C ILE A 330 -0.77 -0.89 33.25
N ALA A 331 -0.24 -2.11 33.09
CA ALA A 331 -0.90 -3.32 33.58
C ALA A 331 -1.09 -3.28 35.11
N GLU A 332 -2.26 -3.69 35.61
CA GLU A 332 -2.58 -3.70 37.05
C GLU A 332 -2.00 -4.92 37.81
N GLY A 333 -1.27 -5.81 37.12
CA GLY A 333 -0.67 -7.01 37.68
C GLY A 333 0.40 -7.61 36.78
N GLY A 334 0.85 -8.82 37.13
CA GLY A 334 1.71 -9.60 36.26
C GLY A 334 0.92 -10.14 35.08
N CYS A 335 1.33 -9.84 33.85
CA CYS A 335 0.69 -10.40 32.66
C CYS A 335 1.36 -11.70 32.23
N GLU A 336 0.55 -12.64 31.77
CA GLU A 336 1.04 -13.87 31.15
C GLU A 336 1.26 -13.69 29.65
N ILE A 337 2.40 -14.19 29.16
CA ILE A 337 2.72 -14.20 27.73
C ILE A 337 2.50 -15.59 27.18
N THR A 338 1.76 -15.66 26.07
CA THR A 338 1.65 -16.85 25.24
C THR A 338 2.31 -16.63 23.88
N THR A 339 3.15 -17.59 23.49
CA THR A 339 3.74 -17.64 22.16
C THR A 339 2.76 -18.29 21.20
N GLN A 340 2.38 -17.54 20.17
CA GLN A 340 1.51 -18.05 19.12
C GLN A 340 2.31 -18.92 18.13
N PRO A 341 1.67 -19.89 17.46
CA PRO A 341 2.30 -20.61 16.36
C PRO A 341 2.82 -19.66 15.28
N ASP A 342 3.92 -20.04 14.63
CA ASP A 342 4.47 -19.28 13.51
C ASP A 342 3.41 -19.12 12.41
N THR A 343 3.28 -17.91 11.88
CA THR A 343 2.25 -17.56 10.90
C THR A 343 2.75 -16.53 9.91
N ILE A 344 1.89 -16.05 9.01
CA ILE A 344 2.19 -14.96 8.07
C ILE A 344 1.23 -13.81 8.37
N LEU A 345 1.78 -12.63 8.69
CA LEU A 345 1.00 -11.41 8.90
C LEU A 345 1.32 -10.40 7.80
N ASN A 346 0.36 -10.16 6.89
CA ASN A 346 0.51 -9.19 5.81
C ASN A 346 -0.05 -7.81 6.19
N GLY A 347 0.60 -6.76 5.69
CA GLY A 347 0.07 -5.39 5.76
C GLY A 347 -1.03 -5.11 4.73
N PRO A 348 -1.78 -3.99 4.86
CA PRO A 348 -2.64 -3.47 3.80
C PRO A 348 -1.88 -3.33 2.49
N LYS A 349 -2.51 -3.71 1.37
CA LYS A 349 -1.98 -3.50 0.02
C LYS A 349 -3.01 -2.74 -0.83
N PRO A 350 -2.84 -1.42 -1.08
CA PRO A 350 -3.75 -0.64 -1.93
C PRO A 350 -3.91 -1.21 -3.33
N SER A 351 -2.88 -1.92 -3.82
CA SER A 351 -2.92 -2.64 -5.11
C SER A 351 -3.94 -3.78 -5.17
N TYR A 352 -4.46 -4.26 -4.04
CA TYR A 352 -5.65 -5.10 -4.00
C TYR A 352 -6.91 -4.23 -3.90
N PHE A 353 -7.15 -3.45 -4.95
CA PHE A 353 -8.25 -2.49 -5.08
C PHE A 353 -9.66 -3.02 -4.76
N PRO A 354 -10.03 -4.33 -4.88
CA PRO A 354 -11.38 -4.78 -4.55
C PRO A 354 -11.80 -4.48 -3.10
N ASN A 355 -10.83 -4.38 -2.19
CA ASN A 355 -11.10 -4.09 -0.78
C ASN A 355 -11.25 -2.59 -0.49
N TYR A 356 -10.71 -1.72 -1.34
CA TYR A 356 -10.53 -0.29 -1.05
C TYR A 356 -11.38 0.62 -1.93
N LEU A 357 -11.76 0.18 -3.14
CA LEU A 357 -12.64 0.92 -4.03
C LEU A 357 -14.07 0.39 -3.93
N GLN A 358 -15.05 1.28 -4.06
CA GLN A 358 -16.45 0.90 -4.13
C GLN A 358 -16.70 0.02 -5.34
N GLN A 359 -17.35 -1.14 -5.12
CA GLN A 359 -17.63 -2.11 -6.18
C GLN A 359 -19.11 -2.09 -6.53
N ALA A 360 -19.43 -2.11 -7.82
CA ALA A 360 -20.79 -2.27 -8.29
C ALA A 360 -21.26 -3.73 -8.06
N VAL A 361 -22.05 -3.95 -7.02
CA VAL A 361 -22.60 -5.26 -6.67
C VAL A 361 -24.12 -5.30 -6.78
N ASP A 362 -24.65 -6.46 -7.13
CA ASP A 362 -26.07 -6.77 -7.00
C ASP A 362 -26.41 -6.95 -5.52
N ALA A 363 -27.45 -6.26 -5.04
CA ALA A 363 -27.78 -6.23 -3.62
C ALA A 363 -28.27 -7.60 -3.10
N SER A 364 -28.94 -8.38 -3.94
CA SER A 364 -29.54 -9.67 -3.56
C SER A 364 -28.51 -10.80 -3.54
N THR A 365 -27.65 -10.86 -4.56
CA THR A 365 -26.68 -11.94 -4.74
C THR A 365 -25.30 -11.61 -4.18
N ARG A 366 -25.03 -10.33 -3.87
CA ARG A 366 -23.71 -9.78 -3.48
C ARG A 366 -22.61 -10.00 -4.54
N LYS A 367 -22.97 -10.38 -5.77
CA LYS A 367 -22.03 -10.57 -6.88
C LYS A 367 -21.77 -9.25 -7.61
N LEU A 368 -20.63 -9.13 -8.27
CA LEU A 368 -20.29 -7.98 -9.11
C LEU A 368 -21.27 -7.88 -10.29
N LYS A 369 -21.85 -6.71 -10.54
CA LYS A 369 -22.80 -6.46 -11.64
C LYS A 369 -22.18 -6.74 -13.02
N HIS A 370 -20.88 -6.50 -13.17
CA HIS A 370 -20.17 -6.65 -14.44
C HIS A 370 -19.08 -7.74 -14.41
N SER A 371 -19.06 -8.60 -13.39
CA SER A 371 -18.03 -9.64 -13.19
C SER A 371 -16.57 -9.12 -13.24
N GLN A 372 -16.38 -7.83 -13.02
CA GLN A 372 -15.09 -7.15 -12.98
C GLN A 372 -15.11 -6.10 -11.88
N TYR A 373 -13.96 -5.90 -11.28
CA TYR A 373 -13.76 -4.96 -10.19
C TYR A 373 -13.46 -3.56 -10.73
N SER A 374 -13.96 -2.55 -10.04
CA SER A 374 -13.48 -1.17 -10.13
C SER A 374 -12.00 -1.09 -9.74
N THR A 375 -11.21 -0.35 -10.50
CA THR A 375 -9.74 -0.23 -10.34
C THR A 375 -9.31 1.24 -10.34
N PHE A 376 -8.03 1.51 -10.15
CA PHE A 376 -7.46 2.86 -10.27
C PHE A 376 -7.27 3.33 -11.73
N MET A 377 -7.72 2.55 -12.72
CA MET A 377 -7.77 3.01 -14.11
C MET A 377 -9.17 3.46 -14.49
N ALA A 378 -9.24 4.52 -15.29
CA ALA A 378 -10.46 4.96 -15.94
C ALA A 378 -10.90 3.91 -16.96
N THR A 379 -12.18 3.55 -16.91
CA THR A 379 -12.76 2.58 -17.83
C THR A 379 -14.14 3.05 -18.27
N ALA A 380 -14.68 2.47 -19.34
CA ALA A 380 -16.04 2.79 -19.79
C ALA A 380 -17.11 2.47 -18.74
N ALA A 381 -16.88 1.47 -17.89
CA ALA A 381 -17.81 1.06 -16.85
C ALA A 381 -17.63 1.83 -15.53
N ASP A 382 -16.41 2.32 -15.26
CA ASP A 382 -16.07 3.09 -14.08
C ASP A 382 -15.05 4.17 -14.45
N PRO A 383 -15.52 5.35 -14.90
CA PRO A 383 -14.65 6.45 -15.27
C PRO A 383 -14.12 7.22 -14.06
N ASN A 384 -14.77 7.15 -12.89
CA ASN A 384 -14.45 7.92 -11.69
C ASN A 384 -14.54 7.02 -10.44
N PRO A 385 -13.57 6.09 -10.25
CA PRO A 385 -13.59 5.14 -9.15
C PRO A 385 -13.49 5.87 -7.81
N ARG A 386 -14.28 5.41 -6.83
CA ARG A 386 -14.41 6.02 -5.49
C ARG A 386 -13.83 5.11 -4.42
N VAL A 387 -13.22 5.68 -3.39
CA VAL A 387 -12.87 4.92 -2.19
C VAL A 387 -14.13 4.38 -1.50
N ARG A 388 -14.03 3.19 -0.91
CA ARG A 388 -15.13 2.51 -0.22
C ARG A 388 -15.38 3.09 1.19
N GLY A 389 -14.39 3.77 1.77
CA GLY A 389 -14.43 4.32 3.12
C GLY A 389 -13.18 3.98 3.93
N PHE A 390 -13.31 3.98 5.25
CA PHE A 390 -12.22 3.68 6.18
C PHE A 390 -12.01 2.17 6.33
N LYS A 391 -10.74 1.72 6.24
CA LYS A 391 -10.40 0.32 6.50
C LYS A 391 -10.45 0.04 8.01
N ARG A 392 -11.26 -0.94 8.42
CA ARG A 392 -11.24 -1.54 9.77
C ARG A 392 -11.17 -3.06 9.67
N TYR A 393 -10.65 -3.68 10.73
CA TYR A 393 -10.79 -5.12 10.94
C TYR A 393 -12.05 -5.35 11.80
N PRO A 394 -12.95 -6.27 11.42
CA PRO A 394 -14.06 -6.64 12.28
C PRO A 394 -13.53 -7.24 13.59
N VAL A 395 -14.18 -6.92 14.70
CA VAL A 395 -14.04 -7.68 15.94
C VAL A 395 -14.47 -9.13 15.65
N ARG A 396 -13.72 -10.10 16.17
CA ARG A 396 -14.05 -11.52 16.01
C ARG A 396 -14.46 -12.11 17.36
N GLY A 397 -15.42 -13.04 17.33
CA GLY A 397 -15.67 -13.96 18.43
C GLY A 397 -14.39 -14.73 18.83
N LEU A 398 -14.34 -15.17 20.09
CA LEU A 398 -13.18 -15.88 20.62
C LEU A 398 -12.94 -17.22 19.90
N ASP A 399 -14.01 -17.88 19.44
CA ASP A 399 -14.00 -19.09 18.62
C ASP A 399 -13.32 -18.91 17.25
N LYS A 400 -13.33 -17.68 16.72
CA LYS A 400 -12.70 -17.30 15.44
C LYS A 400 -11.36 -16.60 15.63
N THR A 401 -10.86 -16.54 16.86
CA THR A 401 -9.59 -15.89 17.19
C THR A 401 -8.46 -16.90 17.13
N GLY A 402 -7.44 -16.63 16.31
CA GLY A 402 -6.30 -17.53 16.16
C GLY A 402 -5.48 -17.24 14.91
N VAL A 403 -4.20 -17.55 14.98
CA VAL A 403 -3.29 -17.39 13.83
C VAL A 403 -3.60 -18.42 12.74
N GLN A 404 -3.36 -18.03 11.49
CA GLN A 404 -3.51 -18.95 10.37
C GLN A 404 -2.42 -20.02 10.43
N ARG A 405 -2.81 -21.29 10.32
CA ARG A 405 -1.86 -22.40 10.17
C ARG A 405 -1.14 -22.32 8.82
N LEU A 406 0.18 -22.44 8.85
CA LEU A 406 1.01 -22.49 7.64
C LEU A 406 0.76 -23.78 6.85
N ASN A 407 0.64 -23.68 5.53
CA ASN A 407 0.68 -24.83 4.64
C ASN A 407 2.13 -25.36 4.46
N ALA A 408 2.33 -26.44 3.70
CA ALA A 408 3.65 -27.05 3.51
C ALA A 408 4.69 -26.07 2.91
N GLU A 409 4.35 -25.42 1.80
CA GLU A 409 5.23 -24.44 1.13
C GLU A 409 5.56 -23.24 2.02
N GLN A 410 4.57 -22.76 2.78
CA GLN A 410 4.75 -21.64 3.68
C GLN A 410 5.67 -21.98 4.85
N ARG A 411 5.66 -23.23 5.34
CA ARG A 411 6.58 -23.69 6.39
C ARG A 411 8.02 -23.66 5.92
N ASP A 412 8.28 -23.97 4.66
CA ASP A 412 9.63 -23.94 4.10
C ASP A 412 10.15 -22.51 3.90
N ASN A 413 9.25 -21.54 3.66
CA ASN A 413 9.61 -20.13 3.50
C ASN A 413 9.61 -19.37 4.84
N ARG A 414 10.63 -19.60 5.69
CA ARG A 414 10.79 -18.92 6.99
C ARG A 414 10.89 -17.40 6.90
N LYS A 415 11.34 -16.87 5.75
CA LYS A 415 11.53 -15.42 5.51
C LYS A 415 10.25 -14.60 5.58
N VAL A 416 9.10 -15.23 5.27
CA VAL A 416 7.79 -14.57 5.31
C VAL A 416 7.03 -14.82 6.62
N GLN A 417 7.60 -15.63 7.52
CA GLN A 417 6.96 -16.02 8.77
C GLN A 417 7.25 -15.01 9.87
N VAL A 418 6.27 -14.85 10.76
CA VAL A 418 6.34 -14.07 11.98
C VAL A 418 5.94 -14.93 13.17
N ARG A 419 6.60 -14.71 14.31
CA ARG A 419 6.23 -15.24 15.62
C ARG A 419 5.71 -14.12 16.50
N LEU A 420 4.55 -14.33 17.11
CA LEU A 420 3.87 -13.32 17.92
C LEU A 420 3.80 -13.80 19.37
N HIS A 421 4.28 -12.97 20.29
CA HIS A 421 4.10 -13.18 21.73
C HIS A 421 2.98 -12.26 22.21
N THR A 422 1.89 -12.83 22.70
CA THR A 422 0.68 -12.08 23.07
C THR A 422 0.46 -12.13 24.57
N LEU A 423 -0.01 -11.04 25.15
CA LEU A 423 -0.59 -11.05 26.49
C LEU A 423 -1.93 -11.78 26.45
N GLU A 424 -2.22 -12.53 27.51
CA GLU A 424 -3.42 -13.36 27.59
C GLU A 424 -4.73 -12.56 27.66
N GLN A 425 -5.86 -13.26 27.56
CA GLN A 425 -7.18 -12.63 27.75
C GLN A 425 -7.42 -12.30 29.23
N GLY A 426 -8.07 -11.16 29.49
CA GLY A 426 -8.51 -10.77 30.84
C GLY A 426 -7.58 -9.77 31.53
N GLU A 427 -6.41 -9.51 30.93
CA GLU A 427 -5.46 -8.52 31.40
C GLU A 427 -6.08 -7.12 31.48
N ARG A 428 -5.81 -6.41 32.57
CA ARG A 428 -6.32 -5.06 32.84
C ARG A 428 -5.20 -4.04 32.80
N PHE A 429 -5.47 -2.92 32.14
CA PHE A 429 -4.55 -1.78 32.04
C PHE A 429 -5.25 -0.54 32.54
N ARG A 430 -4.53 0.26 33.32
CA ARG A 430 -5.02 1.53 33.86
C ARG A 430 -4.18 2.68 33.37
N GLY A 431 -4.85 3.70 32.83
CA GLY A 431 -4.24 4.94 32.37
C GLY A 431 -5.19 6.11 32.57
N ARG A 432 -4.76 7.31 32.20
CA ARG A 432 -5.59 8.52 32.30
C ARG A 432 -5.77 9.18 30.94
N ILE A 433 -6.96 9.74 30.75
CA ILE A 433 -7.29 10.60 29.63
C ILE A 433 -7.34 12.02 30.16
N VAL A 434 -6.51 12.89 29.61
CA VAL A 434 -6.45 14.31 29.99
C VAL A 434 -6.98 15.12 28.82
N PHE A 435 -7.96 15.98 29.08
CA PHE A 435 -8.47 16.89 28.08
C PHE A 435 -8.66 18.28 28.65
N HIS A 436 -8.71 19.29 27.79
CA HIS A 436 -8.97 20.66 28.20
C HIS A 436 -9.87 21.38 27.19
N ASN A 437 -10.76 22.22 27.70
CA ASN A 437 -11.58 23.13 26.88
C ASN A 437 -12.38 22.44 25.77
N LEU A 438 -13.02 21.31 26.04
CA LEU A 438 -13.92 20.65 25.08
C LEU A 438 -15.35 21.21 25.19
N LYS A 439 -15.97 21.49 24.05
CA LYS A 439 -17.41 21.80 23.97
C LYS A 439 -18.24 20.57 24.33
N ARG A 440 -19.52 20.78 24.67
CA ARG A 440 -20.43 19.68 25.08
C ARG A 440 -20.51 18.57 24.03
N GLU A 441 -20.59 18.90 22.75
CA GLU A 441 -20.65 17.92 21.65
C GLU A 441 -19.31 17.21 21.42
N GLU A 442 -18.19 17.91 21.61
CA GLU A 442 -16.85 17.33 21.50
C GLU A 442 -16.57 16.33 22.64
N LEU A 443 -16.95 16.71 23.87
CA LEU A 443 -16.88 15.85 25.05
C LEU A 443 -17.84 14.66 24.92
N GLY A 444 -19.04 14.90 24.40
CA GLY A 444 -20.02 13.87 24.07
C GLY A 444 -19.49 12.83 23.09
N LEU A 445 -18.84 13.27 22.00
CA LEU A 445 -18.19 12.36 21.05
C LEU A 445 -17.04 11.57 21.68
N LEU A 446 -16.26 12.19 22.56
CA LEU A 446 -15.19 11.49 23.28
C LEU A 446 -15.76 10.36 24.14
N PHE A 447 -16.76 10.63 24.98
CA PHE A 447 -17.41 9.60 25.80
C PHE A 447 -18.13 8.55 24.97
N TRP A 448 -18.86 8.97 23.94
CA TRP A 448 -19.49 8.07 22.98
C TRP A 448 -18.47 7.12 22.38
N THR A 449 -17.32 7.63 21.96
CA THR A 449 -16.26 6.81 21.37
C THR A 449 -15.65 5.84 22.38
N LEU A 450 -15.42 6.27 23.62
CA LEU A 450 -14.84 5.42 24.67
C LEU A 450 -15.75 4.26 25.07
N THR A 451 -17.07 4.47 25.04
CA THR A 451 -18.07 3.55 25.57
C THR A 451 -19.01 2.97 24.52
N TRP A 452 -18.75 3.24 23.24
CA TRP A 452 -19.65 2.94 22.12
C TRP A 452 -21.10 3.44 22.33
N GLY A 453 -21.25 4.62 22.94
CA GLY A 453 -22.56 5.17 23.29
C GLY A 453 -23.28 4.39 24.39
N GLY A 454 -22.53 3.69 25.25
CA GLY A 454 -23.06 2.83 26.31
C GLY A 454 -23.35 1.39 25.88
N ASP A 455 -23.01 1.01 24.65
CA ASP A 455 -23.17 -0.35 24.16
C ASP A 455 -22.00 -1.24 24.61
N GLY A 456 -22.25 -2.02 25.67
CA GLY A 456 -21.25 -2.90 26.28
C GLY A 456 -20.87 -4.13 25.45
N ASP A 457 -21.62 -4.45 24.40
CA ASP A 457 -21.34 -5.59 23.51
C ASP A 457 -20.29 -5.22 22.45
N LEU A 458 -20.12 -3.93 22.17
CA LEU A 458 -19.18 -3.43 21.18
C LEU A 458 -17.76 -3.28 21.74
N HIS A 459 -16.78 -3.61 20.90
CA HIS A 459 -15.37 -3.65 21.29
C HIS A 459 -14.49 -2.82 20.36
N HIS A 460 -13.43 -2.24 20.93
CA HIS A 460 -12.34 -1.70 20.15
C HIS A 460 -11.36 -2.79 19.71
N VAL A 461 -10.53 -2.46 18.71
CA VAL A 461 -9.45 -3.34 18.24
C VAL A 461 -8.11 -2.60 18.22
N LEU A 462 -7.13 -3.10 18.97
CA LEU A 462 -5.85 -2.48 19.24
C LEU A 462 -4.67 -3.41 18.88
N GLY A 463 -3.51 -2.84 18.54
CA GLY A 463 -2.28 -3.63 18.38
C GLY A 463 -2.16 -4.44 17.08
N MET A 464 -1.22 -5.36 17.07
CA MET A 464 -0.89 -6.27 15.96
C MET A 464 -1.77 -7.54 16.01
N GLY A 465 -1.95 -8.20 14.86
CA GLY A 465 -2.74 -9.42 14.79
C GLY A 465 -4.26 -9.21 14.70
N LYS A 466 -4.72 -7.98 14.44
CA LYS A 466 -6.16 -7.65 14.26
C LYS A 466 -6.85 -8.54 13.22
N SER A 467 -6.14 -8.92 12.15
CA SER A 467 -6.65 -9.84 11.13
C SER A 467 -7.00 -11.24 11.68
N PHE A 468 -6.33 -11.66 12.75
CA PHE A 468 -6.52 -12.91 13.48
C PHE A 468 -7.51 -12.80 14.64
N GLY A 469 -8.13 -11.63 14.84
CA GLY A 469 -9.04 -11.39 15.98
C GLY A 469 -8.35 -10.93 17.26
N PHE A 470 -7.04 -10.67 17.25
CA PHE A 470 -6.34 -10.19 18.44
C PHE A 470 -6.65 -8.74 18.76
N GLY A 471 -6.42 -8.38 20.02
CA GLY A 471 -6.48 -7.00 20.48
C GLY A 471 -7.90 -6.47 20.65
N ARG A 472 -8.87 -7.35 20.91
CA ARG A 472 -10.20 -6.96 21.37
C ARG A 472 -10.08 -6.29 22.74
N VAL A 473 -10.53 -5.04 22.84
CA VAL A 473 -10.43 -4.24 24.08
C VAL A 473 -11.79 -3.59 24.39
N ARG A 474 -12.16 -3.59 25.66
CA ARG A 474 -13.24 -2.77 26.24
C ARG A 474 -12.60 -1.69 27.11
N ILE A 475 -13.20 -0.49 27.12
CA ILE A 475 -12.77 0.61 27.98
C ILE A 475 -13.86 0.84 29.00
N ASP A 476 -13.47 0.80 30.28
CA ASP A 476 -14.33 1.17 31.40
C ASP A 476 -13.86 2.50 31.97
N LEU A 477 -14.81 3.40 32.23
CA LEU A 477 -14.54 4.68 32.87
C LEU A 477 -14.69 4.54 34.38
N ASP A 478 -13.61 4.82 35.11
CA ASP A 478 -13.59 4.91 36.57
C ASP A 478 -14.09 6.30 36.99
N LEU A 479 -15.41 6.48 36.96
CA LEU A 479 -16.06 7.78 37.16
C LEU A 479 -15.88 8.30 38.60
N ASP A 480 -15.83 7.42 39.60
CA ASP A 480 -15.59 7.76 41.01
C ASP A 480 -14.20 8.37 41.24
N ARG A 481 -13.22 8.02 40.39
CA ARG A 481 -11.86 8.57 40.44
C ARG A 481 -11.56 9.55 39.31
N SER A 482 -12.57 9.95 38.57
CA SER A 482 -12.46 10.92 37.48
C SER A 482 -12.82 12.33 37.98
N LEU A 483 -12.15 13.33 37.43
CA LEU A 483 -12.39 14.73 37.74
C LEU A 483 -12.63 15.50 36.44
N ILE A 484 -13.77 16.18 36.35
CA ILE A 484 -14.11 17.06 35.24
C ILE A 484 -14.48 18.40 35.82
N ILE A 485 -13.77 19.44 35.41
CA ILE A 485 -13.97 20.80 35.88
C ILE A 485 -14.49 21.64 34.71
N PRO A 486 -15.67 22.26 34.82
CA PRO A 486 -16.14 23.22 33.84
C PRO A 486 -15.20 24.43 33.76
N ASN A 487 -14.96 24.89 32.54
CA ASN A 487 -14.10 26.06 32.31
C ASN A 487 -14.72 27.37 32.78
N ASP A 488 -16.05 27.42 32.94
CA ASP A 488 -16.77 28.57 33.45
C ASP A 488 -17.08 28.36 34.95
N PRO A 489 -16.32 28.99 35.86
CA PRO A 489 -16.54 28.88 37.29
C PRO A 489 -17.89 29.48 37.74
N ALA A 490 -18.51 30.33 36.91
CA ALA A 490 -19.79 30.98 37.21
C ALA A 490 -21.00 30.12 36.84
N SER A 491 -20.81 29.00 36.12
CA SER A 491 -21.90 28.14 35.66
C SER A 491 -22.64 27.39 36.80
N GLY A 492 -22.08 27.38 38.01
CA GLY A 492 -22.62 26.63 39.15
C GLY A 492 -22.48 25.10 39.03
N ASP A 493 -22.04 24.60 37.88
CA ASP A 493 -21.71 23.20 37.64
C ASP A 493 -20.38 22.90 38.33
N THR A 494 -20.44 22.13 39.41
CA THR A 494 -19.26 21.77 40.21
C THR A 494 -18.56 20.52 39.68
N GLY A 495 -19.04 19.92 38.58
CA GLY A 495 -18.53 18.65 38.05
C GLY A 495 -18.76 17.45 38.98
N THR A 496 -19.59 17.61 40.01
CA THR A 496 -19.85 16.58 41.03
C THR A 496 -20.80 15.48 40.56
N GLU A 497 -21.65 15.74 39.56
CA GLU A 497 -22.54 14.74 38.94
C GLU A 497 -21.98 14.19 37.63
N ILE A 498 -20.78 13.62 37.67
CA ILE A 498 -20.07 13.14 36.46
C ILE A 498 -20.90 12.15 35.63
N HIS A 499 -21.72 11.31 36.26
CA HIS A 499 -22.62 10.39 35.56
C HIS A 499 -23.65 11.12 34.70
N ALA A 500 -24.29 12.16 35.25
CA ALA A 500 -25.25 12.98 34.51
C ALA A 500 -24.55 13.78 33.40
N LEU A 501 -23.34 14.29 33.65
CA LEU A 501 -22.54 14.99 32.66
C LEU A 501 -22.20 14.11 31.46
N VAL A 502 -21.76 12.86 31.68
CA VAL A 502 -21.48 11.89 30.61
C VAL A 502 -22.72 11.66 29.75
N ALA A 503 -23.87 11.32 30.38
CA ALA A 503 -25.10 11.03 29.65
C ALA A 503 -25.61 12.26 28.86
N THR A 504 -25.61 13.44 29.47
CA THR A 504 -26.13 14.66 28.83
C THR A 504 -25.23 15.16 27.70
N THR A 505 -23.91 14.99 27.80
CA THR A 505 -22.98 15.38 26.72
C THR A 505 -23.02 14.39 25.55
N GLN A 506 -23.09 13.07 25.82
CA GLN A 506 -23.33 12.08 24.77
C GLN A 506 -24.63 12.37 24.02
N SER A 507 -25.73 12.62 24.74
CA SER A 507 -27.01 13.01 24.13
C SER A 507 -26.89 14.28 23.31
N ALA A 508 -26.12 15.29 23.76
CA ALA A 508 -25.91 16.52 23.00
C ALA A 508 -25.19 16.26 21.67
N PHE A 509 -24.15 15.41 21.67
CA PHE A 509 -23.46 14.99 20.46
C PHE A 509 -24.39 14.26 19.49
N GLU A 510 -25.14 13.25 19.97
CA GLU A 510 -26.04 12.48 19.11
C GLU A 510 -27.14 13.34 18.50
N GLN A 511 -27.77 14.21 19.31
CA GLN A 511 -28.79 15.15 18.81
C GLN A 511 -28.22 16.13 17.80
N TYR A 512 -27.01 16.64 18.02
CA TYR A 512 -26.31 17.50 17.06
C TYR A 512 -26.12 16.79 15.72
N MET A 513 -25.61 15.56 15.74
CA MET A 513 -25.37 14.77 14.53
C MET A 513 -26.68 14.37 13.82
N GLU A 514 -27.70 13.95 14.56
CA GLU A 514 -29.02 13.61 14.00
C GLU A 514 -29.67 14.82 13.34
N ARG A 515 -29.56 16.00 13.96
CA ARG A 515 -30.07 17.25 13.38
C ARG A 515 -29.37 17.58 12.05
N ILE A 516 -28.05 17.48 12.00
CA ILE A 516 -27.27 17.74 10.78
C ILE A 516 -27.59 16.72 9.67
N MET A 517 -27.74 15.45 10.06
CA MET A 517 -27.95 14.34 9.13
C MET A 517 -29.43 14.06 8.83
N LYS A 518 -30.36 14.85 9.37
CA LYS A 518 -31.81 14.66 9.17
C LYS A 518 -32.19 14.55 7.69
N LYS A 519 -31.65 15.43 6.84
CA LYS A 519 -31.89 15.41 5.37
C LYS A 519 -31.29 14.20 4.65
N HIS A 520 -30.42 13.45 5.32
CA HIS A 520 -29.73 12.26 4.81
C HIS A 520 -30.22 10.96 5.46
N GLY A 521 -31.34 11.00 6.19
CA GLY A 521 -31.93 9.82 6.84
C GLY A 521 -31.53 9.61 8.30
N GLY A 522 -30.73 10.52 8.86
CA GLY A 522 -30.24 10.45 10.25
C GLY A 522 -28.81 9.92 10.36
N TRP A 523 -28.15 10.25 11.46
CA TRP A 523 -26.74 9.90 11.69
C TRP A 523 -26.58 8.42 12.04
N ARG A 524 -27.34 7.91 13.02
CA ARG A 524 -27.27 6.54 13.50
C ARG A 524 -27.66 5.50 12.44
N ARG A 525 -28.52 5.89 11.49
CA ARG A 525 -28.95 5.06 10.35
C ARG A 525 -28.07 5.22 9.11
N SER A 526 -27.03 6.04 9.17
CA SER A 526 -26.10 6.20 8.04
C SER A 526 -25.33 4.89 7.78
N PRO A 527 -24.96 4.59 6.52
CA PRO A 527 -24.13 3.43 6.19
C PRO A 527 -22.80 3.39 6.96
N GLN A 528 -22.23 4.56 7.25
CA GLN A 528 -21.00 4.72 8.01
C GLN A 528 -21.17 4.22 9.46
N MET A 529 -22.25 4.62 10.13
CA MET A 529 -22.53 4.20 11.50
C MET A 529 -22.94 2.73 11.59
N ILE A 530 -23.79 2.26 10.68
CA ILE A 530 -24.16 0.84 10.59
C ILE A 530 -22.91 -0.02 10.39
N GLY A 531 -22.03 0.38 9.46
CA GLY A 531 -20.76 -0.33 9.21
C GLY A 531 -19.80 -0.26 10.40
N LEU A 532 -19.70 0.89 11.07
CA LEU A 532 -18.83 1.06 12.24
C LEU A 532 -19.25 0.14 13.39
N MET A 533 -20.55 0.14 13.74
CA MET A 533 -21.09 -0.68 14.82
C MET A 533 -20.99 -2.17 14.51
N ALA A 534 -21.37 -2.59 13.29
CA ALA A 534 -21.25 -3.99 12.87
C ALA A 534 -19.81 -4.51 12.93
N MET A 535 -18.82 -3.65 12.63
CA MET A 535 -17.39 -4.02 12.71
C MET A 535 -16.86 -4.04 14.14
N ALA A 536 -17.59 -3.50 15.12
CA ALA A 536 -17.24 -3.51 16.54
C ALA A 536 -17.94 -4.66 17.30
N ASP A 537 -18.94 -5.30 16.70
CA ASP A 537 -19.72 -6.39 17.29
C ASP A 537 -19.05 -7.76 17.03
N PRO A 538 -18.67 -8.53 18.07
CA PRO A 538 -18.11 -9.88 17.91
C PRO A 538 -19.11 -10.92 17.38
N HIS A 539 -20.41 -10.63 17.39
CA HIS A 539 -21.49 -11.55 17.01
C HIS A 539 -22.01 -11.35 15.57
N CYS A 540 -21.55 -10.31 14.87
CA CYS A 540 -22.00 -9.95 13.53
C CYS A 540 -21.41 -10.83 12.41
#